data_AF-A0A7M6UD13-F1
#
_entry.id   AF-A0A7M6UD13-F1
#
_cell.length_a   1.000
_cell.length_b   1.000
_cell.length_c   1.000
_cell.angle_alpha   90.00
_cell.angle_beta   90.00
_cell.angle_gamma   90.00
#
_symmetry.space_group_name_H-M   'P 1'
#
loop_
_entity.id
_entity.type
_entity.pdbx_description
1 polymer ?
#
loop_
_entity_poly.entity_id
_entity_poly.type
_entity_poly.pdbx_seq_one_letter_code
_entity_poly.pdbx_strand_id
1 'polypeptide(L)'
;MDNKPPKYHTFMEPLFTSPITDYFGISLHAQCYSACKDFELRLAECVEAYGFFKGQEKCEPLILDLDECLYKEKRKHRQEIISGEFQRQIDAGERKHEKAPFLFFF
;
A
#
# COMPACT_ATOMS: atom_id res chain seq x y z
N MET A 1 23.70 6.66 -17.87
CA MET A 1 22.42 5.95 -17.96
C MET A 1 22.54 4.75 -17.04
N ASP A 2 22.12 4.92 -15.79
CA ASP A 2 22.23 3.87 -14.80
C ASP A 2 21.20 2.78 -15.14
N ASN A 3 21.72 1.60 -15.49
CA ASN A 3 20.94 0.39 -15.78
C ASN A 3 20.38 -0.17 -14.47
N LYS A 4 19.45 0.55 -13.83
CA LYS A 4 18.66 -0.01 -12.74
C LYS A 4 17.42 -0.65 -13.36
N PRO A 5 17.17 -1.96 -13.15
CA PRO A 5 15.96 -2.58 -13.66
C PRO A 5 14.73 -1.82 -13.11
N PRO A 6 13.67 -1.62 -13.91
CA PRO A 6 12.46 -0.98 -13.43
C PRO A 6 11.98 -1.76 -12.20
N LYS A 7 11.67 -1.02 -11.13
CA LYS A 7 11.45 -1.58 -9.79
C LYS A 7 10.16 -2.41 -9.66
N TYR A 8 9.42 -2.58 -10.75
CA TYR A 8 8.09 -3.17 -10.76
C TYR A 8 7.89 -4.02 -12.03
N HIS A 9 7.06 -5.04 -11.90
CA HIS A 9 6.74 -5.97 -12.97
C HIS A 9 5.82 -5.30 -13.99
N THR A 10 6.22 -5.31 -15.27
CA THR A 10 5.29 -5.00 -16.37
C THR A 10 4.17 -6.03 -16.31
N PHE A 11 2.94 -5.58 -16.08
CA PHE A 11 1.76 -6.44 -16.12
C PHE A 11 1.71 -7.10 -17.49
N MET A 12 1.82 -8.43 -17.53
CA MET A 12 1.66 -9.19 -18.77
C MET A 12 0.16 -9.31 -19.02
N GLU A 13 -0.31 -8.60 -20.04
CA GLU A 13 -1.66 -8.82 -20.56
C GLU A 13 -1.81 -10.28 -21.00
N PRO A 14 -2.96 -10.92 -20.74
CA PRO A 14 -3.18 -12.30 -21.15
C PRO A 14 -3.05 -12.40 -22.67
N LEU A 15 -2.12 -13.25 -23.13
CA LEU A 15 -1.85 -13.47 -24.57
C LEU A 15 -3.07 -14.00 -25.34
N PHE A 16 -4.08 -14.51 -24.64
CA PHE A 16 -5.34 -14.99 -25.20
C PHE A 16 -6.52 -14.45 -24.39
N THR A 17 -7.31 -13.56 -25.01
CA THR A 17 -8.55 -13.03 -24.44
C THR A 17 -9.72 -13.96 -24.78
N SER A 18 -10.37 -14.50 -23.76
CA SER A 18 -11.61 -15.29 -23.86
C SER A 18 -12.65 -14.81 -22.84
N PRO A 19 -13.95 -15.06 -23.05
CA PRO A 19 -14.99 -14.68 -22.09
C PRO A 19 -14.77 -15.28 -20.69
N ILE A 20 -14.12 -16.44 -20.61
CA ILE A 20 -13.77 -17.10 -19.35
C ILE A 20 -12.63 -16.35 -18.66
N THR A 21 -11.58 -15.98 -19.40
CA THR A 21 -10.46 -15.21 -18.84
C THR A 21 -10.84 -13.78 -18.48
N ASP A 22 -11.82 -13.19 -19.15
CA ASP A 22 -12.36 -11.86 -18.78
C ASP A 22 -13.20 -11.95 -17.50
N TYR A 23 -14.00 -13.02 -17.35
CA TYR A 23 -14.84 -13.23 -16.18
C TYR A 23 -14.04 -13.61 -14.93
N PHE A 24 -13.02 -14.45 -15.08
CA PHE A 24 -12.10 -14.83 -14.00
C PHE A 24 -10.83 -13.98 -13.97
N GLY A 25 -10.81 -12.86 -14.69
CA GLY A 25 -9.72 -11.91 -14.65
C GLY A 25 -9.53 -11.45 -13.20
N ILE A 26 -8.36 -11.74 -12.64
CA ILE A 26 -8.02 -11.23 -11.31
C ILE A 26 -8.03 -9.71 -11.44
N SER A 27 -8.98 -9.05 -10.77
CA SER A 27 -8.94 -7.59 -10.63
C SER A 27 -7.74 -7.25 -9.76
N LEU A 28 -6.60 -6.97 -10.41
CA LEU A 28 -5.38 -6.48 -9.77
C LEU A 28 -5.52 -5.01 -9.35
N HIS A 29 -6.67 -4.41 -9.64
CA HIS A 29 -7.00 -3.07 -9.26
C HIS A 29 -7.47 -3.03 -7.81
N ALA A 30 -6.92 -2.09 -7.05
CA ALA A 30 -7.43 -1.74 -5.72
C ALA A 30 -8.82 -1.10 -5.78
N GLN A 31 -9.40 -0.91 -6.97
CA GLN A 31 -10.77 -0.45 -7.19
C GLN A 31 -11.83 -1.31 -6.49
N CYS A 32 -11.58 -2.61 -6.28
CA CYS A 32 -12.45 -3.48 -5.48
C CYS A 32 -12.25 -3.28 -3.95
N TYR A 33 -11.14 -2.68 -3.54
CA TYR A 33 -10.80 -2.39 -2.15
C TYR A 33 -11.08 -0.92 -1.83
N SER A 34 -12.25 -0.67 -1.23
CA SER A 34 -12.76 0.69 -0.99
C SER A 34 -11.78 1.62 -0.25
N ALA A 35 -10.90 1.08 0.59
CA ALA A 35 -9.96 1.89 1.37
C ALA A 35 -8.74 2.40 0.57
N CYS A 36 -8.31 1.72 -0.51
CA CYS A 36 -7.13 2.11 -1.30
C CYS A 36 -7.45 2.67 -2.68
N LYS A 37 -8.74 2.68 -3.04
CA LYS A 37 -9.26 3.21 -4.29
C LYS A 37 -8.72 4.61 -4.65
N ASP A 38 -8.77 5.53 -3.69
CA ASP A 38 -8.38 6.92 -3.92
C ASP A 38 -6.86 7.10 -4.06
N PHE A 39 -6.07 6.18 -3.50
CA PHE A 39 -4.61 6.17 -3.71
C PHE A 39 -4.27 5.65 -5.11
N GLU A 40 -4.94 4.59 -5.56
CA GLU A 40 -4.77 4.07 -6.92
C GLU A 40 -5.20 5.10 -7.97
N LEU A 41 -6.32 5.80 -7.76
CA LEU A 41 -6.80 6.83 -8.68
C LEU A 41 -5.80 7.98 -8.83
N ARG A 42 -5.27 8.50 -7.72
CA ARG A 42 -4.25 9.56 -7.74
C ARG A 42 -2.96 9.12 -8.44
N LEU A 43 -2.55 7.87 -8.23
CA LEU A 43 -1.39 7.31 -8.93
C LEU A 43 -1.66 7.22 -10.44
N ALA A 44 -2.84 6.76 -10.84
CA ALA A 44 -3.24 6.66 -12.24
C ALA A 44 -3.21 8.04 -12.94
N GLU A 45 -3.77 9.07 -12.31
CA GLU A 45 -3.75 10.46 -12.83
C GLU A 45 -2.32 10.98 -13.03
N CYS A 46 -1.41 10.69 -12.08
CA CYS A 46 -0.01 11.09 -12.20
C CYS A 46 0.71 10.34 -13.34
N VAL A 47 0.49 9.03 -13.46
CA VAL A 47 1.09 8.21 -14.52
C VAL A 47 0.53 8.61 -15.89
N GLU A 48 -0.75 8.99 -15.97
CA GLU A 48 -1.36 9.52 -17.20
C GLU A 48 -0.70 10.85 -17.63
N ALA A 49 -0.41 11.74 -16.67
CA ALA A 49 0.22 13.03 -16.95
C ALA A 49 1.69 12.91 -17.40
N TYR A 50 2.49 12.02 -16.80
CA TYR A 50 3.93 11.92 -17.06
C TYR A 50 4.33 10.76 -17.98
N GLY A 51 3.44 9.78 -18.16
CA GLY A 51 3.73 8.51 -18.80
C GLY A 51 4.52 7.56 -17.89
N PHE A 52 4.53 6.28 -18.26
CA PHE A 52 5.09 5.19 -17.45
C PHE A 52 6.53 5.41 -16.97
N PHE A 53 7.47 5.71 -17.89
CA PHE A 53 8.90 5.79 -17.56
C PHE A 53 9.24 6.99 -16.67
N LYS A 54 8.67 8.18 -16.94
CA LYS A 54 8.88 9.36 -16.11
C LYS A 54 8.05 9.33 -14.84
N GLY A 55 6.89 8.67 -14.87
CA GLY A 55 6.02 8.46 -13.73
C GLY A 55 6.69 7.69 -12.60
N GLN A 56 7.65 6.81 -12.88
CA GLN A 56 8.40 6.11 -11.82
C GLN A 56 9.12 7.06 -10.87
N GLU A 57 9.70 8.15 -11.41
CA GLU A 57 10.41 9.16 -10.62
C GLU A 57 9.45 10.25 -10.13
N LYS A 58 8.56 10.74 -11.01
CA LYS A 58 7.67 11.86 -10.68
C LYS A 58 6.51 11.50 -9.77
N CYS A 59 6.05 10.26 -9.84
CA CYS A 59 4.93 9.74 -9.05
C CYS A 59 5.40 8.86 -7.88
N GLU A 60 6.71 8.81 -7.57
CA GLU A 60 7.25 7.97 -6.48
C GLU A 60 6.49 8.13 -5.15
N PRO A 61 6.13 9.35 -4.68
CA PRO A 61 5.36 9.49 -3.44
C PRO A 61 3.99 8.79 -3.50
N LEU A 62 3.30 8.87 -4.65
CA LEU A 62 1.98 8.26 -4.85
C LEU A 62 2.06 6.74 -4.94
N ILE A 63 3.15 6.22 -5.52
CA ILE A 63 3.44 4.77 -5.54
C ILE A 63 3.62 4.28 -4.09
N LEU A 64 4.44 4.98 -3.30
CA LEU A 64 4.70 4.60 -1.90
C LEU A 64 3.46 4.71 -1.01
N ASP A 65 2.56 5.65 -1.30
CA ASP A 65 1.30 5.79 -0.57
C ASP A 65 0.32 4.65 -0.91
N LEU A 66 0.23 4.24 -2.17
CA LEU A 66 -0.56 3.07 -2.56
C LEU A 66 0.00 1.79 -1.92
N ASP A 67 1.33 1.62 -1.94
CA ASP A 67 2.01 0.50 -1.29
C ASP A 67 1.76 0.49 0.23
N GLU A 68 1.82 1.65 0.90
CA GLU A 68 1.48 1.75 2.32
C GLU A 68 0.03 1.35 2.57
N CYS A 69 -0.89 1.78 1.72
CA CYS A 69 -2.30 1.45 1.88
C CYS A 69 -2.56 -0.06 1.76
N LEU A 70 -1.94 -0.72 0.77
CA LEU A 70 -2.10 -2.14 0.50
C LEU A 70 -1.45 -3.02 1.58
N TYR A 71 -0.22 -2.71 1.99
CA TYR A 71 0.55 -3.58 2.89
C TYR A 71 0.49 -3.14 4.36
N LYS A 72 0.15 -1.88 4.64
CA LYS A 72 0.04 -1.27 5.97
C LYS A 72 1.33 -1.36 6.80
N GLU A 73 2.50 -1.54 6.18
CA GLU A 73 3.76 -1.79 6.88
C GLU A 73 4.16 -0.66 7.85
N LYS A 74 4.12 0.60 7.38
CA LYS A 74 4.41 1.76 8.23
C LYS A 74 3.44 1.87 9.40
N ARG A 75 2.16 1.56 9.17
CA ARG A 75 1.12 1.56 10.20
C ARG A 75 1.35 0.50 11.26
N LYS A 76 1.66 -0.74 10.85
CA LYS A 76 2.00 -1.85 11.75
C LYS A 76 3.21 -1.49 12.60
N HIS A 77 4.29 -1.03 11.97
CA HIS A 77 5.51 -0.66 12.68
C HIS A 77 5.29 0.47 13.69
N ARG A 78 4.52 1.50 13.31
CA ARG A 78 4.12 2.56 14.24
C ARG A 78 3.34 2.02 15.43
N GLN A 79 2.43 1.07 15.19
CA GLN A 79 1.63 0.45 16.25
C GLN A 79 2.51 -0.39 17.19
N GLU A 80 3.48 -1.13 16.67
CA GLU A 80 4.46 -1.89 17.47
C GLU A 80 5.23 -0.98 18.42
N ILE A 81 5.74 0.16 17.92
CA ILE A 81 6.46 1.14 18.74
C ILE A 81 5.56 1.70 19.84
N ILE A 82 4.34 2.13 19.49
CA ILE A 82 3.38 2.67 20.46
C ILE A 82 3.01 1.63 21.51
N SER A 83 2.85 0.37 21.10
CA SER A 83 2.51 -0.73 22.00
C SER A 83 3.67 -1.09 22.93
N GLY A 84 4.91 -1.06 22.43
CA GLY A 84 6.12 -1.28 23.22
C GLY A 84 6.31 -0.21 24.29
N GLU A 85 6.16 1.08 23.93
CA GLU A 85 6.22 2.17 24.92
C GLU A 85 5.07 2.12 25.93
N PHE A 86 3.87 1.74 25.48
CA PHE A 86 2.76 1.53 26.39
C PHE A 86 3.07 0.45 27.43
N GLN A 87 3.61 -0.70 27.02
CA GLN A 87 3.98 -1.76 27.94
C GLN A 87 5.10 -1.32 28.90
N ARG A 88 6.10 -0.59 28.42
CA ARG A 88 7.16 0.00 29.25
C ARG A 88 6.59 0.88 30.36
N GLN A 89 5.62 1.74 30.05
CA GLN A 89 4.96 2.64 31.01
C GLN A 89 4.14 1.88 32.07
N ILE A 90 3.49 0.79 31.66
CA ILE A 90 2.77 -0.11 32.58
C ILE A 90 3.74 -0.78 33.55
N ASP A 91 4.82 -1.36 33.03
CA ASP A 91 5.81 -2.10 33.83
C ASP A 91 6.54 -1.18 34.82
N ALA A 92 6.75 0.08 34.44
CA ALA A 92 7.29 1.13 35.29
C ALA A 92 6.29 1.68 36.33
N GLY A 93 5.00 1.31 36.25
CA GLY A 93 3.94 1.83 37.11
C GLY A 93 3.53 3.28 36.80
N GLU A 94 4.01 3.87 35.69
CA GLU A 94 3.66 5.22 35.25
C GLU A 94 2.21 5.29 34.73
N ARG A 95 1.64 4.16 34.32
CA ARG A 95 0.32 4.08 33.68
C ARG A 95 -0.52 2.92 34.22
N LYS A 96 -1.84 3.10 34.29
CA LYS A 96 -2.81 2.05 34.63
C LYS A 96 -3.31 1.33 33.38
N HIS A 97 -3.70 0.07 33.52
CA HIS A 97 -4.28 -0.79 32.47
C HIS A 97 -5.72 -0.42 32.06
N GLU A 98 -6.04 0.87 31.94
CA GLU A 98 -7.43 1.30 31.72
C GLU A 98 -7.86 1.30 30.25
N LYS A 99 -6.92 1.09 29.29
CA LYS A 99 -7.16 0.74 27.88
C LYS A 99 -5.83 0.56 27.15
N ALA A 100 -5.59 -0.59 26.53
CA ALA A 100 -4.51 -0.72 25.54
C ALA A 100 -4.81 0.25 24.38
N PRO A 101 -3.83 1.05 23.91
CA PRO A 101 -4.03 1.94 22.79
C PRO A 101 -4.16 1.07 21.54
N PHE A 102 -5.39 0.92 21.06
CA PHE A 102 -5.71 0.33 19.76
C PHE A 102 -5.37 -1.17 19.62
N LEU A 103 -6.11 -2.02 20.34
CA LEU A 103 -6.40 -3.36 19.85
C LEU A 103 -7.66 -3.30 19.01
N PHE A 104 -7.59 -2.96 17.72
CA PHE A 104 -8.67 -3.30 16.81
C PHE A 104 -8.11 -3.64 15.43
N PHE A 105 -8.08 -4.95 15.18
CA PHE A 105 -8.24 -5.68 13.91
C PHE A 105 -7.67 -5.07 12.62
N PHE A 106 -6.82 -5.87 11.96
CA PHE A 106 -6.32 -5.71 10.60
C PHE A 106 -7.38 -5.28 9.58
#